data_AF-A0A554GCX5-F1
#
_entry.id   AF-A0A554GCX5-F1
#
_cell.length_a   1.000
_cell.length_b   1.000
_cell.length_c   1.000
_cell.angle_alpha   90.00
_cell.angle_beta   90.00
_cell.angle_gamma   90.00
#
_symmetry.space_group_name_H-M   'P 1'
#
loop_
_entity.id
_entity.type
_entity.pdbx_description
1 polymer ?
#
loop_
_entity_poly.entity_id
_entity_poly.type
_entity_poly.pdbx_seq_one_letter_code
_entity_poly.pdbx_strand_id
1 'polypeptide(L)'
;MSGHPPEHAAVKKSSGARMVGPGLGLLVLVGTGVYALVAWVGFGAPASPGAARPPGATAMTPGARSATAPAPARPGERPATAKAVPVPAGAQDPVQVEREAAKQAAVQYRAGRFNAFFRKEVFLEELTRNGAGPKIAALKDSLADPSALQQLPDGAQFLESKPEPVLERMAMIDLLFELAPKDTAARDAMTSLALAPIDRGLSDSVKKGLVGEKYDLLFRLAQVDRQLAVDTYTKLENEKLKSLLLDALVAGLAESGASPDEVRRMTRHL
;
A
#
# COMPACT_ATOMS: atom_id res chain seq x y z
N MET A 1 78.85 24.91 -1.25
CA MET A 1 77.48 24.38 -1.11
C MET A 1 76.54 25.54 -1.38
N SER A 2 75.81 25.44 -2.49
CA SER A 2 75.05 26.52 -3.12
C SER A 2 73.68 26.66 -2.46
N GLY A 3 73.35 27.85 -1.96
CA GLY A 3 72.02 28.18 -1.41
C GLY A 3 71.37 29.29 -2.23
N HIS A 4 70.42 28.93 -3.08
CA HIS A 4 69.52 29.85 -3.77
C HIS A 4 68.45 30.40 -2.78
N PRO A 5 68.15 31.72 -2.82
CA PRO A 5 66.80 32.27 -2.59
C PRO A 5 66.07 32.40 -3.96
N PRO A 6 64.72 32.45 -4.05
CA PRO A 6 63.87 33.60 -3.67
C PRO A 6 62.50 33.20 -3.04
N GLU A 7 61.85 34.02 -2.20
CA GLU A 7 61.00 35.22 -2.44
C GLU A 7 59.69 35.02 -3.25
N HIS A 8 58.57 35.25 -2.53
CA HIS A 8 57.22 35.75 -2.91
C HIS A 8 56.21 34.96 -3.78
N ALA A 9 55.05 34.65 -3.17
CA ALA A 9 53.65 34.92 -3.62
C ALA A 9 52.68 34.04 -2.80
N ALA A 10 51.44 34.37 -2.42
CA ALA A 10 50.62 35.57 -2.46
C ALA A 10 49.48 35.37 -1.42
N VAL A 11 49.15 36.42 -0.67
CA VAL A 11 48.01 36.45 0.26
C VAL A 11 46.70 36.51 -0.54
N LYS A 12 45.85 35.49 -0.42
CA LYS A 12 44.50 35.52 -1.00
C LYS A 12 43.52 36.18 -0.03
N LYS A 13 43.16 37.43 -0.35
CA LYS A 13 42.15 38.24 0.32
C LYS A 13 40.79 37.52 0.34
N SER A 14 40.21 37.39 1.54
CA SER A 14 38.79 37.18 1.75
C SER A 14 38.04 38.44 1.34
N SER A 15 37.00 38.30 0.53
CA SER A 15 36.14 39.41 0.13
C SER A 15 34.71 38.94 0.03
N GLY A 16 33.86 39.61 0.80
CA GLY A 16 32.55 40.02 0.30
C GLY A 16 31.38 39.15 0.72
N ALA A 17 30.94 39.36 1.95
CA ALA A 17 29.54 39.23 2.31
C ALA A 17 28.65 39.97 1.29
N ARG A 18 27.60 39.30 0.81
CA ARG A 18 26.43 39.94 0.23
C ARG A 18 25.18 39.38 0.90
N MET A 19 24.65 40.18 1.83
CA MET A 19 23.24 40.15 2.20
C MET A 19 22.42 40.68 1.02
N VAL A 20 21.43 39.92 0.57
CA VAL A 20 20.25 40.44 -0.13
C VAL A 20 19.04 39.63 0.35
N GLY A 21 18.26 40.26 1.25
CA GLY A 21 16.80 40.36 1.19
C GLY A 21 15.91 39.11 1.35
N PRO A 22 14.84 39.18 2.17
CA PRO A 22 13.82 38.15 2.26
C PRO A 22 12.84 38.30 1.08
N GLY A 23 12.88 37.36 0.15
CA GLY A 23 11.88 37.22 -0.91
C GLY A 23 10.79 36.26 -0.48
N LEU A 24 9.56 36.76 -0.33
CA LEU A 24 8.34 35.97 -0.29
C LEU A 24 8.34 34.96 -1.44
N GLY A 25 8.50 33.68 -1.11
CA GLY A 25 8.24 32.56 -2.00
C GLY A 25 7.02 31.82 -1.48
N LEU A 26 5.85 32.25 -1.94
CA LEU A 26 4.58 31.55 -1.82
C LEU A 26 4.75 30.17 -2.49
N LEU A 27 5.05 29.11 -1.73
CA LEU A 27 5.15 27.77 -2.27
C LEU A 27 3.74 27.19 -2.35
N VAL A 28 3.17 27.43 -3.52
CA VAL A 28 1.91 26.89 -4.02
C VAL A 28 1.89 25.37 -3.86
N LEU A 29 0.78 24.88 -3.30
CA LEU A 29 0.21 23.55 -3.48
C LEU A 29 0.65 22.90 -4.80
N VAL A 30 1.58 21.95 -4.74
CA VAL A 30 1.79 20.98 -5.83
C VAL A 30 1.80 19.60 -5.21
N GLY A 31 0.76 18.85 -5.51
CA GLY A 31 0.58 17.46 -5.08
C GLY A 31 -0.77 16.88 -5.49
N THR A 32 -1.51 17.54 -6.40
CA THR A 32 -2.65 16.96 -7.08
C THR A 32 -2.17 16.26 -8.35
N GLY A 33 -2.22 14.93 -8.33
CA GLY A 33 -2.70 14.13 -9.44
C GLY A 33 -1.86 14.09 -10.71
N VAL A 34 -0.85 13.23 -10.73
CA VAL A 34 -0.41 12.56 -11.97
C VAL A 34 -0.82 11.08 -11.88
N TYR A 35 -2.14 10.83 -11.87
CA TYR A 35 -2.72 9.49 -12.13
C TYR A 35 -3.68 9.57 -13.32
N ALA A 36 -3.28 10.32 -14.34
CA ALA A 36 -4.05 10.51 -15.56
C ALA A 36 -3.16 10.31 -16.78
N LEU A 37 -2.61 9.10 -16.98
CA LEU A 37 -2.21 8.65 -18.33
C LEU A 37 -1.96 7.14 -18.46
N VAL A 38 -2.97 6.30 -18.22
CA VAL A 38 -3.07 5.04 -18.99
C VAL A 38 -4.54 4.87 -19.38
N ALA A 39 -4.89 5.44 -20.52
CA ALA A 39 -6.12 5.12 -21.23
C ALA A 39 -6.04 3.65 -21.65
N TRP A 40 -6.70 2.76 -20.90
CA TRP A 40 -6.82 1.35 -21.26
C TRP A 40 -7.86 1.25 -22.38
N VAL A 41 -7.36 1.20 -23.62
CA VAL A 41 -8.14 0.99 -24.83
C VAL A 41 -8.61 -0.47 -24.88
N GLY A 42 -9.95 -0.65 -24.85
CA GLY A 42 -10.64 -1.63 -25.67
C GLY A 42 -10.78 -3.05 -25.11
N PHE A 43 -11.88 -3.30 -24.39
CA PHE A 43 -12.57 -4.60 -24.48
C PHE A 43 -14.09 -4.41 -24.43
N GLY A 44 -14.73 -4.58 -25.60
CA GLY A 44 -16.07 -5.14 -25.77
C GLY A 44 -17.29 -4.27 -25.42
N ALA A 45 -17.84 -3.57 -26.41
CA ALA A 45 -19.28 -3.28 -26.45
C ALA A 45 -20.06 -4.55 -26.83
N PRO A 46 -21.26 -4.76 -26.25
CA PRO A 46 -22.44 -4.65 -27.09
C PRO A 46 -23.59 -3.84 -26.47
N ALA A 47 -24.58 -3.61 -27.33
CA ALA A 47 -25.68 -2.64 -27.31
C ALA A 47 -26.64 -2.64 -26.10
N SER A 48 -27.24 -1.46 -25.91
CA SER A 48 -28.41 -1.06 -25.08
C SER A 48 -29.72 -1.79 -25.47
N PRO A 49 -30.94 -1.44 -24.97
CA PRO A 49 -31.36 -0.53 -23.89
C PRO A 49 -32.44 -1.12 -22.93
N GLY A 50 -32.75 -0.43 -21.82
CA GLY A 50 -33.93 -0.75 -21.01
C GLY A 50 -34.18 0.24 -19.88
N ALA A 51 -34.89 1.32 -20.18
CA ALA A 51 -35.44 2.24 -19.19
C ALA A 51 -36.85 1.77 -18.77
N ALA A 52 -37.12 1.68 -17.46
CA ALA A 52 -38.46 1.90 -16.90
C ALA A 52 -38.37 2.18 -15.38
N ARG A 53 -39.17 3.17 -14.96
CA ARG A 53 -39.27 3.81 -13.64
C ARG A 53 -40.20 3.02 -12.66
N PRO A 54 -40.23 3.40 -11.36
CA PRO A 54 -40.93 2.70 -10.27
C PRO A 54 -42.40 3.13 -10.12
N PRO A 55 -43.21 2.42 -9.32
CA PRO A 55 -43.63 2.91 -7.99
C PRO A 55 -43.74 1.75 -6.98
N GLY A 56 -44.04 1.88 -5.68
CA GLY A 56 -44.56 2.95 -4.84
C GLY A 56 -44.57 2.49 -3.38
N ALA A 57 -44.86 3.44 -2.49
CA ALA A 57 -44.87 3.29 -1.03
C ALA A 57 -46.12 2.60 -0.48
N THR A 58 -46.00 1.97 0.70
CA THR A 58 -46.95 1.80 1.84
C THR A 58 -46.51 0.54 2.61
N ALA A 59 -46.73 0.33 3.92
CA ALA A 59 -47.04 1.12 5.10
C ALA A 59 -47.05 0.11 6.28
N MET A 60 -46.86 0.60 7.52
CA MET A 60 -47.37 0.06 8.79
C MET A 60 -46.82 -1.25 9.40
N THR A 61 -46.09 -1.05 10.51
CA THR A 61 -46.08 -1.83 11.78
C THR A 61 -47.51 -2.02 12.35
N PRO A 62 -47.84 -3.00 13.25
CA PRO A 62 -47.17 -3.21 14.56
C PRO A 62 -47.24 -4.65 15.19
N GLY A 63 -46.56 -4.82 16.34
CA GLY A 63 -46.82 -5.88 17.34
C GLY A 63 -45.91 -7.11 17.24
N ALA A 64 -45.48 -7.78 18.30
CA ALA A 64 -45.80 -7.72 19.73
C ALA A 64 -44.64 -8.31 20.55
N ARG A 65 -44.59 -7.92 21.83
CA ARG A 65 -43.69 -8.43 22.87
C ARG A 65 -43.94 -9.91 23.17
N SER A 66 -42.90 -10.65 23.52
CA SER A 66 -42.95 -11.57 24.68
C SER A 66 -41.55 -11.91 25.17
N ALA A 67 -41.33 -11.61 26.44
CA ALA A 67 -40.22 -12.05 27.26
C ALA A 67 -40.63 -13.34 27.98
N THR A 68 -39.72 -14.30 28.10
CA THR A 68 -39.89 -15.42 29.03
C THR A 68 -38.56 -15.68 29.73
N ALA A 69 -38.53 -15.32 31.00
CA ALA A 69 -37.49 -15.65 31.97
C ALA A 69 -37.74 -17.08 32.53
N PRO A 70 -36.77 -17.67 33.26
CA PRO A 70 -36.52 -19.11 33.30
C PRO A 70 -37.31 -19.88 34.36
N ALA A 71 -37.48 -21.19 34.11
CA ALA A 71 -38.10 -22.14 35.03
C ALA A 71 -37.08 -22.70 36.07
N PRO A 72 -37.53 -23.02 37.30
CA PRO A 72 -36.67 -23.41 38.42
C PRO A 72 -36.33 -24.91 38.49
N ALA A 73 -35.26 -25.17 39.25
CA ALA A 73 -34.56 -26.43 39.45
C ALA A 73 -35.34 -27.53 40.19
N ARG A 74 -34.97 -28.79 39.91
CA ARG A 74 -35.21 -29.96 40.77
C ARG A 74 -33.88 -30.64 41.15
N PRO A 75 -33.70 -31.07 42.41
CA PRO A 75 -32.48 -31.70 42.90
C PRO A 75 -32.55 -33.24 42.83
N GLY A 76 -31.41 -33.90 42.57
CA GLY A 76 -31.26 -35.36 42.63
C GLY A 76 -29.88 -35.86 42.18
N GLU A 77 -28.95 -35.94 43.14
CA GLU A 77 -27.76 -36.82 43.31
C GLU A 77 -27.13 -37.56 42.10
N ARG A 78 -25.89 -37.21 41.69
CA ARG A 78 -24.53 -37.79 42.02
C ARG A 78 -24.13 -39.05 41.20
N PRO A 79 -22.83 -39.38 41.03
CA PRO A 79 -21.59 -38.60 41.00
C PRO A 79 -20.68 -38.91 39.76
N ALA A 80 -19.53 -38.24 39.69
CA ALA A 80 -18.35 -38.54 38.87
C ALA A 80 -18.37 -38.14 37.38
N THR A 81 -17.72 -37.02 37.09
CA THR A 81 -16.60 -36.95 36.14
C THR A 81 -15.89 -35.61 36.32
N ALA A 82 -14.58 -35.61 36.13
CA ALA A 82 -13.68 -34.50 36.42
C ALA A 82 -14.21 -33.17 35.87
N LYS A 83 -14.17 -32.11 36.71
CA LYS A 83 -14.25 -30.73 36.25
C LYS A 83 -13.09 -30.50 35.28
N ALA A 84 -13.37 -30.65 33.99
CA ALA A 84 -12.65 -29.90 32.98
C ALA A 84 -12.87 -28.44 33.34
N VAL A 85 -11.80 -27.79 33.80
CA VAL A 85 -11.74 -26.34 33.87
C VAL A 85 -12.16 -25.83 32.50
N PRO A 86 -13.17 -24.94 32.39
CA PRO A 86 -13.48 -24.32 31.11
C PRO A 86 -12.25 -23.51 30.71
N VAL A 87 -11.48 -24.04 29.75
CA VAL A 87 -10.49 -23.25 29.04
C VAL A 87 -11.25 -22.08 28.43
N PRO A 88 -10.92 -20.83 28.74
CA PRO A 88 -11.65 -19.70 28.20
C PRO A 88 -11.56 -19.73 26.68
N ALA A 89 -12.71 -19.92 26.04
CA ALA A 89 -12.88 -19.72 24.60
C ALA A 89 -12.67 -18.22 24.33
N GLY A 90 -11.44 -17.83 23.97
CA GLY A 90 -11.16 -16.42 23.72
C GLY A 90 -9.71 -16.04 23.46
N ALA A 91 -8.79 -16.99 23.26
CA ALA A 91 -7.46 -16.66 22.73
C ALA A 91 -7.61 -16.40 21.23
N GLN A 92 -7.73 -15.13 20.83
CA GLN A 92 -7.57 -14.74 19.43
C GLN A 92 -6.18 -15.18 18.95
N ASP A 93 -6.10 -15.73 17.74
CA ASP A 93 -4.82 -16.13 17.15
C ASP A 93 -3.89 -14.91 17.09
N PRO A 94 -2.71 -14.95 17.74
CA PRO A 94 -1.79 -13.81 17.79
C PRO A 94 -1.41 -13.30 16.39
N VAL A 95 -1.35 -14.18 15.40
CA VAL A 95 -1.05 -13.80 14.00
C VAL A 95 -2.17 -12.94 13.43
N GLN A 96 -3.42 -13.28 13.73
CA GLN A 96 -4.59 -12.56 13.24
C GLN A 96 -4.70 -11.18 13.89
N VAL A 97 -4.37 -11.07 15.18
CA VAL A 97 -4.30 -9.79 15.90
C VAL A 97 -3.23 -8.87 15.28
N GLU A 98 -2.06 -9.41 14.95
CA GLU A 98 -0.99 -8.63 14.32
C GLU A 98 -1.37 -8.14 12.92
N ARG A 99 -2.03 -8.98 12.11
CA ARG A 99 -2.54 -8.60 10.78
C ARG A 99 -3.55 -7.47 10.86
N GLU A 100 -4.52 -7.57 11.76
CA GLU A 100 -5.51 -6.50 11.94
C GLU A 100 -4.88 -5.21 12.45
N ALA A 101 -3.91 -5.29 13.37
CA ALA A 101 -3.17 -4.11 13.81
C ALA A 101 -2.35 -3.46 12.67
N ALA A 102 -1.78 -4.26 11.76
CA ALA A 102 -1.07 -3.76 10.59
C ALA A 102 -2.01 -3.06 9.58
N LYS A 103 -3.18 -3.64 9.31
CA LYS A 103 -4.23 -3.01 8.49
C LYS A 103 -4.70 -1.69 9.11
N GLN A 104 -4.97 -1.67 10.42
CA GLN A 104 -5.37 -0.46 11.11
C GLN A 104 -4.29 0.63 11.03
N ALA A 105 -3.01 0.27 11.16
CA ALA A 105 -1.91 1.22 10.98
C ALA A 105 -1.90 1.80 9.55
N ALA A 106 -2.11 0.98 8.52
CA ALA A 106 -2.21 1.44 7.13
C ALA A 106 -3.41 2.40 6.93
N VAL A 107 -4.57 2.09 7.51
CA VAL A 107 -5.75 2.97 7.47
C VAL A 107 -5.48 4.30 8.16
N GLN A 108 -4.86 4.28 9.34
CA GLN A 108 -4.45 5.50 10.06
C GLN A 108 -3.44 6.32 9.24
N TYR A 109 -2.48 5.67 8.61
CA TYR A 109 -1.52 6.31 7.71
C TYR A 109 -2.22 7.00 6.54
N ARG A 110 -3.13 6.31 5.85
CA ARG A 110 -3.93 6.87 4.74
C ARG A 110 -4.74 8.08 5.17
N ALA A 111 -5.42 7.99 6.31
CA ALA A 111 -6.22 9.11 6.84
C ALA A 111 -5.33 10.29 7.28
N GLY A 112 -4.17 9.98 7.85
CA GLY A 112 -3.20 10.95 8.36
C GLY A 112 -2.45 11.69 7.27
N ARG A 113 -1.98 11.03 6.21
CA ARG A 113 -1.02 11.62 5.25
C ARG A 113 -1.50 12.86 4.49
N PHE A 114 -2.80 13.15 4.50
CA PHE A 114 -3.39 14.36 3.92
C PHE A 114 -3.79 15.40 4.96
N ASN A 115 -3.57 15.12 6.25
CA ASN A 115 -3.86 16.01 7.36
C ASN A 115 -2.60 16.80 7.74
N ALA A 116 -2.71 18.14 7.76
CA ALA A 116 -1.61 19.04 8.10
C ALA A 116 -1.02 18.82 9.51
N PHE A 117 -1.77 18.20 10.42
CA PHE A 117 -1.34 17.90 11.78
C PHE A 117 -0.78 16.48 11.95
N PHE A 118 -0.81 15.65 10.90
CA PHE A 118 -0.27 14.31 10.97
C PHE A 118 1.24 14.33 10.96
N ARG A 119 1.84 13.84 12.04
CA ARG A 119 3.29 13.72 12.18
C ARG A 119 3.73 12.36 11.65
N LYS A 120 3.97 12.30 10.34
CA LYS A 120 4.35 11.08 9.63
C LYS A 120 5.58 10.41 10.24
N GLU A 121 6.63 11.19 10.53
CA GLU A 121 7.89 10.66 11.05
C GLU A 121 7.69 10.03 12.43
N VAL A 122 6.96 10.71 13.32
CA VAL A 122 6.61 10.20 14.66
C VAL A 122 5.77 8.93 14.56
N PHE A 123 4.79 8.89 13.64
CA PHE A 123 3.98 7.71 13.40
C PHE A 123 4.82 6.50 12.97
N LEU A 124 5.76 6.69 12.02
CA LEU A 124 6.63 5.61 11.56
C LEU A 124 7.60 5.14 12.66
N GLU A 125 8.11 6.06 13.48
CA GLU A 125 8.94 5.73 14.64
C GLU A 125 8.16 4.92 15.68
N GLU A 126 6.91 5.29 15.95
CA GLU A 126 6.04 4.55 16.86
C GLU A 126 5.68 3.16 16.34
N LEU A 127 5.37 3.06 15.05
CA LEU A 127 5.07 1.79 14.39
C LEU A 127 6.25 0.80 14.48
N THR A 128 7.47 1.31 14.45
CA THR A 128 8.71 0.52 14.43
C THR A 128 9.42 0.44 15.78
N ARG A 129 8.87 1.04 16.84
CA ARG A 129 9.47 1.13 18.19
C ARG A 129 9.82 -0.25 18.79
N ASN A 130 9.03 -1.27 18.49
CA ASN A 130 9.24 -2.65 18.96
C ASN A 130 9.87 -3.55 17.88
N GLY A 131 10.53 -2.96 16.90
CA GLY A 131 11.00 -3.63 15.70
C GLY A 131 9.97 -3.58 14.58
N ALA A 132 10.41 -3.20 13.38
CA ALA A 132 9.55 -3.12 12.21
C ALA A 132 9.18 -4.51 11.64
N GLY A 133 10.03 -5.52 11.87
CA GLY A 133 9.92 -6.87 11.30
C GLY A 133 8.53 -7.50 11.42
N PRO A 134 7.95 -7.65 12.62
CA PRO A 134 6.62 -8.24 12.78
C PRO A 134 5.52 -7.46 12.05
N LYS A 135 5.58 -6.12 12.06
CA LYS A 135 4.60 -5.28 11.35
C LYS A 135 4.73 -5.39 9.84
N ILE A 136 5.95 -5.40 9.32
CA ILE A 136 6.23 -5.61 7.89
C ILE A 136 5.76 -7.00 7.46
N ALA A 137 6.02 -8.04 8.26
CA ALA A 137 5.55 -9.39 8.01
C ALA A 137 4.01 -9.45 7.98
N ALA A 138 3.33 -8.82 8.94
CA ALA A 138 1.88 -8.75 9.00
C ALA A 138 1.26 -7.98 7.82
N LEU A 139 1.89 -6.89 7.35
CA LEU A 139 1.50 -6.18 6.13
C LEU A 139 1.66 -7.07 4.90
N LYS A 140 2.83 -7.73 4.76
CA LYS A 140 3.11 -8.65 3.67
C LYS A 140 2.07 -9.77 3.62
N ASP A 141 1.80 -10.40 4.75
CA ASP A 141 0.84 -11.49 4.86
C ASP A 141 -0.59 -11.04 4.50
N SER A 142 -0.99 -9.84 4.94
CA SER A 142 -2.29 -9.27 4.61
C SER A 142 -2.41 -8.95 3.12
N LEU A 143 -1.32 -8.50 2.49
CA LEU A 143 -1.26 -8.27 1.05
C LEU A 143 -1.13 -9.57 0.25
N ALA A 144 -0.57 -10.64 0.80
CA ALA A 144 -0.50 -11.92 0.13
C ALA A 144 -1.86 -12.63 0.05
N ASP A 145 -2.78 -12.33 0.97
CA ASP A 145 -4.14 -12.86 0.96
C ASP A 145 -5.09 -11.98 0.09
N PRO A 146 -5.62 -12.49 -1.04
CA PRO A 146 -6.54 -11.74 -1.89
C PRO A 146 -8.01 -11.78 -1.40
N SER A 147 -8.32 -12.42 -0.27
CA SER A 147 -9.69 -12.62 0.21
C SER A 147 -10.52 -11.33 0.28
N ALA A 148 -9.92 -10.21 0.71
CA ALA A 148 -10.59 -8.91 0.76
C ALA A 148 -11.05 -8.42 -0.62
N LEU A 149 -10.29 -8.73 -1.68
CA LEU A 149 -10.65 -8.35 -3.06
C LEU A 149 -11.81 -9.20 -3.60
N GLN A 150 -12.10 -10.37 -3.03
CA GLN A 150 -13.22 -11.21 -3.47
C GLN A 150 -14.58 -10.58 -3.19
N GLN A 151 -14.61 -9.54 -2.35
CA GLN A 151 -15.81 -8.74 -2.07
C GLN A 151 -16.12 -7.71 -3.16
N LEU A 152 -15.22 -7.55 -4.15
CA LEU A 152 -15.41 -6.61 -5.24
C LEU A 152 -16.56 -7.06 -6.16
N PRO A 153 -17.42 -6.12 -6.60
CA PRO A 153 -18.44 -6.46 -7.59
C PRO A 153 -17.80 -6.84 -8.93
N ASP A 154 -18.52 -7.65 -9.70
CA ASP A 154 -18.11 -7.96 -11.08
C ASP A 154 -18.06 -6.67 -11.92
N GLY A 155 -16.97 -6.51 -12.68
CA GLY A 155 -16.76 -5.32 -13.49
C GLY A 155 -16.44 -4.05 -12.69
N ALA A 156 -16.01 -4.18 -11.42
CA ALA A 156 -15.61 -3.05 -10.59
C ALA A 156 -14.63 -2.10 -11.32
N GLN A 157 -14.97 -0.81 -11.33
CA GLN A 157 -14.16 0.26 -11.90
C GLN A 157 -13.44 1.03 -10.79
N PHE A 158 -12.19 0.68 -10.51
CA PHE A 158 -11.48 1.16 -9.31
C PHE A 158 -11.27 2.66 -9.25
N LEU A 159 -11.10 3.33 -10.40
CA LEU A 159 -10.91 4.77 -10.45
C LEU A 159 -12.18 5.54 -10.09
N GLU A 160 -13.35 4.99 -10.44
CA GLU A 160 -14.65 5.63 -10.22
C GLU A 160 -15.21 5.29 -8.84
N SER A 161 -15.33 4.00 -8.53
CA SER A 161 -16.00 3.55 -7.30
C SER A 161 -15.08 3.50 -6.09
N LYS A 162 -13.76 3.52 -6.29
CA LYS A 162 -12.72 3.50 -5.23
C LYS A 162 -13.09 2.54 -4.08
N PRO A 163 -13.27 1.24 -4.38
CA PRO A 163 -13.80 0.29 -3.40
C PRO A 163 -12.84 0.14 -2.21
N GLU A 164 -13.40 0.11 -1.00
CA GLU A 164 -12.59 0.14 0.24
C GLU A 164 -11.54 -0.98 0.33
N PRO A 165 -11.81 -2.25 -0.09
CA PRO A 165 -10.78 -3.29 -0.11
C PRO A 165 -9.54 -2.93 -0.95
N VAL A 166 -9.70 -2.18 -2.04
CA VAL A 166 -8.57 -1.71 -2.85
C VAL A 166 -7.84 -0.57 -2.14
N LEU A 167 -8.57 0.38 -1.55
CA LEU A 167 -7.96 1.51 -0.87
C LEU A 167 -7.17 1.09 0.38
N GLU A 168 -7.66 0.12 1.15
CA GLU A 168 -6.93 -0.45 2.28
C GLU A 168 -5.61 -1.09 1.83
N ARG A 169 -5.63 -1.83 0.73
CA ARG A 169 -4.45 -2.50 0.19
C ARG A 169 -3.44 -1.51 -0.39
N MET A 170 -3.91 -0.47 -1.09
CA MET A 170 -3.06 0.66 -1.49
C MET A 170 -2.43 1.35 -0.28
N ALA A 171 -3.17 1.51 0.82
CA ALA A 171 -2.64 2.09 2.06
C ALA A 171 -1.55 1.21 2.70
N MET A 172 -1.69 -0.12 2.63
CA MET A 172 -0.66 -1.04 3.11
C MET A 172 0.61 -0.96 2.25
N ILE A 173 0.47 -0.85 0.93
CA ILE A 173 1.59 -0.64 0.00
C ILE A 173 2.25 0.73 0.23
N ASP A 174 1.44 1.78 0.44
CA ASP A 174 1.88 3.10 0.88
C ASP A 174 2.78 2.98 2.12
N LEU A 175 2.32 2.28 3.15
CA LEU A 175 3.06 2.12 4.39
C LEU A 175 4.36 1.30 4.21
N LEU A 176 4.33 0.23 3.41
CA LEU A 176 5.55 -0.53 3.08
C LEU A 176 6.59 0.36 2.38
N PHE A 177 6.15 1.20 1.44
CA PHE A 177 7.02 2.13 0.73
C PHE A 177 7.68 3.14 1.67
N GLU A 178 6.96 3.64 2.68
CA GLU A 178 7.55 4.56 3.67
C GLU A 178 8.61 3.91 4.56
N LEU A 179 8.49 2.60 4.80
CA LEU A 179 9.43 1.84 5.61
C LEU A 179 10.67 1.40 4.79
N ALA A 180 10.50 1.17 3.49
CA ALA A 180 11.51 0.61 2.59
C ALA A 180 12.87 1.34 2.55
N PRO A 181 12.97 2.69 2.63
CA PRO A 181 14.26 3.37 2.65
C PRO A 181 15.14 3.01 3.86
N LYS A 182 14.52 2.67 5.00
CA LYS A 182 15.21 2.42 6.27
C LYS A 182 15.25 0.95 6.64
N ASP A 183 14.39 0.12 6.04
CA ASP A 183 14.23 -1.28 6.40
C ASP A 183 14.32 -2.20 5.16
N THR A 184 15.31 -3.10 5.16
CA THR A 184 15.48 -4.10 4.09
C THR A 184 14.31 -5.09 4.02
N ALA A 185 13.70 -5.45 5.15
CA ALA A 185 12.56 -6.37 5.16
C ALA A 185 11.34 -5.78 4.44
N ALA A 186 11.16 -4.46 4.45
CA ALA A 186 10.09 -3.81 3.68
C ALA A 186 10.35 -3.90 2.17
N ARG A 187 11.59 -3.69 1.72
CA ARG A 187 11.99 -3.92 0.32
C ARG A 187 11.81 -5.37 -0.11
N ASP A 188 12.19 -6.31 0.76
CA ASP A 188 12.03 -7.75 0.51
C ASP A 188 10.55 -8.14 0.45
N ALA A 189 9.70 -7.56 1.30
CA ALA A 189 8.26 -7.75 1.26
C ALA A 189 7.67 -7.23 -0.05
N MET A 190 8.02 -6.00 -0.47
CA MET A 190 7.57 -5.43 -1.74
C MET A 190 8.00 -6.30 -2.93
N THR A 191 9.24 -6.76 -2.95
CA THR A 191 9.79 -7.66 -3.98
C THR A 191 9.03 -8.99 -4.01
N SER A 192 8.83 -9.62 -2.85
CA SER A 192 8.10 -10.89 -2.72
C SER A 192 6.66 -10.77 -3.21
N LEU A 193 5.97 -9.66 -2.91
CA LEU A 193 4.60 -9.41 -3.36
C LEU A 193 4.53 -9.11 -4.87
N ALA A 194 5.49 -8.35 -5.40
CA ALA A 194 5.60 -8.07 -6.83
C ALA A 194 5.80 -9.36 -7.64
N LEU A 195 6.57 -10.33 -7.11
CA LEU A 195 6.83 -11.62 -7.75
C LEU A 195 5.75 -12.69 -7.52
N ALA A 196 4.86 -12.53 -6.54
CA ALA A 196 3.86 -13.54 -6.22
C ALA A 196 2.97 -13.89 -7.43
N PRO A 197 2.72 -15.18 -7.75
CA PRO A 197 1.87 -15.52 -8.88
C PRO A 197 0.42 -15.07 -8.64
N ILE A 198 -0.27 -14.62 -9.70
CA ILE A 198 -1.71 -14.35 -9.66
C ILE A 198 -2.46 -15.64 -10.00
N ASP A 199 -3.30 -16.11 -9.08
CA ASP A 199 -4.11 -17.30 -9.31
C ASP A 199 -5.08 -17.10 -10.48
N ARG A 200 -5.02 -18.03 -11.44
CA ARG A 200 -5.83 -18.03 -12.66
C ARG A 200 -7.31 -18.32 -12.37
N GLY A 201 -7.64 -18.94 -11.23
CA GLY A 201 -9.01 -19.22 -10.79
C GLY A 201 -9.77 -18.02 -10.24
N LEU A 202 -9.09 -16.91 -9.96
CA LEU A 202 -9.73 -15.69 -9.40
C LEU A 202 -10.62 -14.98 -10.42
N SER A 203 -11.61 -14.22 -9.95
CA SER A 203 -12.44 -13.38 -10.81
C SER A 203 -11.63 -12.29 -11.50
N ASP A 204 -12.13 -11.77 -12.62
CA ASP A 204 -11.42 -10.72 -13.38
C ASP A 204 -11.26 -9.43 -12.57
N SER A 205 -12.24 -9.07 -11.74
CA SER A 205 -12.13 -7.93 -10.81
C SER A 205 -10.96 -8.14 -9.83
N VAL A 206 -10.84 -9.32 -9.22
CA VAL A 206 -9.74 -9.61 -8.29
C VAL A 206 -8.39 -9.58 -9.00
N LYS A 207 -8.28 -10.21 -10.18
CA LYS A 207 -7.05 -10.20 -10.98
C LYS A 207 -6.62 -8.78 -11.34
N LYS A 208 -7.56 -7.93 -11.76
CA LYS A 208 -7.28 -6.51 -12.03
C LYS A 208 -6.76 -5.79 -10.78
N GLY A 209 -7.34 -6.06 -9.61
CA GLY A 209 -6.87 -5.51 -8.33
C GLY A 209 -5.41 -5.88 -8.07
N LEU A 210 -5.09 -7.17 -8.17
CA LEU A 210 -3.73 -7.68 -7.97
C LEU A 210 -2.73 -7.17 -9.01
N VAL A 211 -3.14 -6.98 -10.26
CA VAL A 211 -2.28 -6.34 -11.28
C VAL A 211 -2.00 -4.89 -10.91
N GLY A 212 -3.00 -4.14 -10.45
CA GLY A 212 -2.83 -2.77 -9.96
C GLY A 212 -1.88 -2.68 -8.77
N GLU A 213 -1.97 -3.61 -7.82
CA GLU A 213 -1.04 -3.67 -6.69
C GLU A 213 0.40 -3.94 -7.13
N LYS A 214 0.60 -4.86 -8.08
CA LYS A 214 1.94 -5.12 -8.65
C LYS A 214 2.50 -3.91 -9.39
N TYR A 215 1.63 -3.16 -10.08
CA TYR A 215 2.00 -1.89 -10.71
C TYR A 215 2.52 -0.92 -9.66
N ASP A 216 1.75 -0.66 -8.60
CA ASP A 216 2.14 0.25 -7.52
C ASP A 216 3.41 -0.21 -6.79
N LEU A 217 3.54 -1.52 -6.50
CA LEU A 217 4.72 -2.08 -5.86
C LEU A 217 5.98 -1.86 -6.69
N LEU A 218 5.93 -2.14 -8.00
CA LEU A 218 7.08 -1.99 -8.88
C LEU A 218 7.45 -0.52 -9.10
N PHE A 219 6.45 0.34 -9.30
CA PHE A 219 6.61 1.79 -9.41
C PHE A 219 7.33 2.36 -8.18
N ARG A 220 6.87 1.99 -6.97
CA ARG A 220 7.46 2.45 -5.70
C ARG A 220 8.82 1.84 -5.43
N LEU A 221 9.01 0.55 -5.74
CA LEU A 221 10.29 -0.12 -5.57
C LEU A 221 11.38 0.58 -6.40
N ALA A 222 11.05 1.01 -7.63
CA ALA A 222 11.98 1.75 -8.49
C ALA A 222 12.38 3.12 -7.92
N GLN A 223 11.54 3.74 -7.10
CA GLN A 223 11.85 4.99 -6.40
C GLN A 223 12.81 4.79 -5.22
N VAL A 224 12.74 3.64 -4.55
CA VAL A 224 13.60 3.33 -3.39
C VAL A 224 14.91 2.70 -3.83
N ASP A 225 14.85 1.76 -4.78
CA ASP A 225 15.99 0.99 -5.26
C ASP A 225 15.79 0.62 -6.74
N ARG A 226 16.38 1.43 -7.62
CA ARG A 226 16.25 1.31 -9.08
C ARG A 226 16.70 -0.05 -9.61
N GLN A 227 17.82 -0.56 -9.10
CA GLN A 227 18.39 -1.81 -9.58
C GLN A 227 17.55 -3.00 -9.11
N LEU A 228 17.15 -3.00 -7.83
CA LEU A 228 16.28 -4.04 -7.29
C LEU A 228 14.94 -4.10 -8.05
N ALA A 229 14.38 -2.97 -8.46
CA ALA A 229 13.16 -2.93 -9.26
C ALA A 229 13.35 -3.56 -10.65
N VAL A 230 14.44 -3.25 -11.36
CA VAL A 230 14.76 -3.86 -12.66
C VAL A 230 14.98 -5.36 -12.53
N ASP A 231 15.72 -5.79 -11.51
CA ASP A 231 15.96 -7.22 -11.23
C ASP A 231 14.65 -7.95 -10.91
N THR A 232 13.77 -7.29 -10.14
CA THR A 232 12.44 -7.82 -9.80
C THR A 232 11.57 -7.96 -11.04
N TYR A 233 11.51 -6.94 -11.90
CA TYR A 233 10.77 -7.02 -13.16
C TYR A 233 11.28 -8.16 -14.06
N THR A 234 12.60 -8.31 -14.18
CA THR A 234 13.21 -9.33 -15.04
C THR A 234 12.83 -10.75 -14.63
N LYS A 235 12.67 -10.98 -13.32
CA LYS A 235 12.26 -12.27 -12.72
C LYS A 235 10.78 -12.62 -12.91
N LEU A 236 9.95 -11.71 -13.43
CA LEU A 236 8.54 -12.02 -13.73
C LEU A 236 8.47 -13.05 -14.87
N GLU A 237 7.78 -14.17 -14.64
CA GLU A 237 7.68 -15.26 -15.64
C GLU A 237 6.55 -15.04 -16.67
N ASN A 238 5.56 -14.21 -16.34
CA ASN A 238 4.40 -13.99 -17.20
C ASN A 238 4.64 -12.79 -18.13
N GLU A 239 4.89 -13.07 -19.41
CA GLU A 239 5.16 -12.06 -20.44
C GLU A 239 4.04 -11.03 -20.62
N LYS A 240 2.77 -11.45 -20.51
CA LYS A 240 1.64 -10.51 -20.55
C LYS A 240 1.66 -9.56 -19.37
N LEU A 241 1.99 -10.06 -18.18
CA LEU A 241 2.11 -9.23 -16.98
C LEU A 241 3.32 -8.30 -17.07
N LYS A 242 4.47 -8.78 -17.57
CA LYS A 242 5.64 -7.96 -17.85
C LYS A 242 5.30 -6.77 -18.72
N SER A 243 4.67 -7.01 -19.88
CA SER A 243 4.24 -5.93 -20.78
C SER A 243 3.35 -4.89 -20.10
N LEU A 244 2.49 -5.29 -19.15
CA LEU A 244 1.63 -4.38 -18.39
C LEU A 244 2.38 -3.59 -17.30
N LEU A 245 3.44 -4.16 -16.74
CA LEU A 245 4.19 -3.56 -15.64
C LEU A 245 5.41 -2.76 -16.10
N LEU A 246 5.81 -2.85 -17.38
CA LEU A 246 6.95 -2.10 -17.93
C LEU A 246 6.75 -0.59 -17.75
N ASP A 247 5.55 -0.10 -18.01
CA ASP A 247 5.22 1.32 -17.83
C ASP A 247 5.37 1.76 -16.37
N ALA A 248 5.00 0.89 -15.42
CA ALA A 248 5.18 1.15 -13.99
C ALA A 248 6.65 1.28 -13.63
N LEU A 249 7.49 0.39 -14.14
CA LEU A 249 8.93 0.41 -13.92
C LEU A 249 9.55 1.69 -14.51
N VAL A 250 9.26 2.00 -15.77
CA VAL A 250 9.78 3.18 -16.47
C VAL A 250 9.36 4.45 -15.74
N ALA A 251 8.08 4.58 -15.36
CA ALA A 251 7.57 5.72 -14.62
C ALA A 251 8.22 5.83 -13.24
N GLY A 252 8.38 4.72 -12.52
CA GLY A 252 8.99 4.71 -11.19
C GLY A 252 10.47 5.09 -11.22
N LEU A 253 11.22 4.63 -12.24
CA LEU A 253 12.61 5.03 -12.46
C LEU A 253 12.70 6.53 -12.76
N ALA A 254 11.81 7.07 -13.60
CA ALA A 254 11.79 8.51 -13.88
C ALA A 254 11.49 9.34 -12.61
N GLU A 255 10.49 8.93 -11.82
CA GLU A 255 10.11 9.60 -10.57
C GLU A 255 11.22 9.52 -9.51
N SER A 256 12.05 8.47 -9.54
CA SER A 256 13.23 8.36 -8.68
C SER A 256 14.34 9.39 -9.01
N GLY A 257 14.17 10.20 -10.06
CA GLY A 257 15.14 11.16 -10.55
C GLY A 257 16.16 10.59 -11.56
N ALA A 258 15.88 9.42 -12.16
CA ALA A 258 16.73 8.89 -13.22
C ALA A 258 16.55 9.72 -14.50
N SER A 259 17.64 10.03 -15.20
CA SER A 259 17.56 10.74 -16.48
C SER A 259 16.92 9.88 -17.58
N PRO A 260 16.34 10.47 -18.65
CA PRO A 260 15.80 9.69 -19.76
C PRO A 260 16.81 8.73 -20.42
N ASP A 261 18.10 9.08 -20.44
CA ASP A 261 19.16 8.20 -20.97
C ASP A 261 19.47 7.03 -20.02
N GLU A 262 19.44 7.29 -18.71
CA GLU A 262 19.60 6.25 -17.69
C GLU A 262 18.44 5.27 -17.72
N VAL A 263 17.20 5.76 -17.75
CA VAL A 263 15.99 4.92 -17.87
C VAL A 263 16.11 4.04 -19.11
N ARG A 264 16.41 4.62 -20.28
CA ARG A 264 16.63 3.87 -21.53
C ARG A 264 17.76 2.84 -21.43
N ARG A 265 18.85 3.15 -20.73
CA ARG A 265 19.97 2.22 -20.53
C ARG A 265 19.56 1.03 -19.66
N MET A 266 18.83 1.29 -18.58
CA MET A 266 18.37 0.26 -17.64
C MET A 266 17.29 -0.63 -18.23
N THR A 267 16.43 -0.12 -19.13
CA THR A 267 15.33 -0.90 -19.71
C THR A 267 15.60 -1.48 -21.09
N ARG A 268 16.76 -1.20 -21.72
CA ARG A 268 17.08 -1.63 -23.10
C ARG A 268 16.98 -3.14 -23.34
N HIS A 269 17.23 -3.94 -22.31
CA HIS A 269 17.35 -5.39 -22.38
C HIS A 269 16.10 -6.13 -21.87
N LEU A 270 15.07 -5.37 -21.49
CA LEU A 270 13.79 -5.85 -20.97
C LEU A 270 12.79 -6.05 -22.12
#